data_AF-A0A1A8EX16-F1
#
_entry.id   AF-A0A1A8EX16-F1
#
_cell.length_a   1.000
_cell.length_b   1.000
_cell.length_c   1.000
_cell.angle_alpha   90.00
_cell.angle_beta   90.00
_cell.angle_gamma   90.00
#
_symmetry.space_group_name_H-M   'P 1'
#
loop_
_entity.id
_entity.type
_entity.pdbx_description
1 polymer ?
#
loop_
_entity_poly.entity_id
_entity_poly.type
_entity_poly.pdbx_seq_one_letter_code
_entity_poly.pdbx_strand_id
1 'polypeptide(L)'
;DPELRAQWLIKTRRDRFRVTASSRVRSRHFETGVIFLSSSGKRCLQPKVVPSLFHWNDYTKKSEGPGVWERRPRSVDTVAMATEDDNTEDGNTDIPIAGNAESDPASIPMTEDHDYAASSLIAADHIKYESLSREIEELRQQLESYHLTQGFGLQRFATSPDDIRYYT
;
A
#
# COMPACT_ATOMS: atom_id res chain seq x y z
N ASP A 1 28.12 21.21 31.17
CA ASP A 1 27.05 22.02 31.79
C ASP A 1 26.27 21.15 32.78
N PRO A 2 26.34 21.43 34.09
CA PRO A 2 25.58 20.71 35.11
C PRO A 2 24.12 21.14 35.19
N GLU A 3 23.81 22.40 34.91
CA GLU A 3 22.44 22.95 34.97
C GLU A 3 21.58 22.35 33.86
N LEU A 4 22.11 22.33 32.63
CA LEU A 4 21.46 21.69 31.49
C LEU A 4 21.19 20.20 31.76
N ARG A 5 22.14 19.50 32.41
CA ARG A 5 21.96 18.09 32.81
C ARG A 5 20.83 17.92 33.84
N ALA A 6 20.68 18.86 34.79
CA ALA A 6 19.58 18.86 35.74
C ALA A 6 18.23 19.12 35.04
N GLN A 7 18.16 20.08 34.12
CA GLN A 7 16.96 20.35 33.31
C GLN A 7 16.54 19.13 32.47
N TRP A 8 17.50 18.44 31.85
CA TRP A 8 17.25 17.18 31.12
C TRP A 8 16.70 16.08 32.03
N LEU A 9 17.23 15.91 33.24
CA LEU A 9 16.71 14.97 34.24
C LEU A 9 15.26 15.27 34.60
N ILE A 10 14.95 16.53 34.94
CA ILE A 10 13.61 17.00 35.30
C ILE A 10 12.62 16.75 34.16
N LYS A 11 12.95 17.17 32.92
CA LYS A 11 12.07 16.97 31.76
C LYS A 11 11.88 15.50 31.37
N THR A 12 12.87 14.65 31.66
CA THR A 12 12.82 13.19 31.41
C THR A 12 11.90 12.44 32.40
N ARG A 13 11.51 13.07 33.54
CA ARG A 13 10.53 12.55 34.53
C ARG A 13 10.68 11.07 34.93
N ARG A 14 11.90 10.53 34.97
CA ARG A 14 12.16 9.15 35.43
C ARG A 14 12.55 9.12 36.91
N ASP A 15 11.69 8.52 37.74
CA ASP A 15 12.03 8.21 39.13
C ASP A 15 13.30 7.34 39.22
N ARG A 16 14.10 7.58 40.27
CA ARG A 16 15.34 6.85 40.64
C ARG A 16 16.34 6.57 39.50
N PHE A 17 16.30 7.33 38.41
CA PHE A 17 17.13 7.07 37.23
C PHE A 17 18.57 7.57 37.37
N ARG A 18 19.53 6.64 37.38
CA ARG A 18 20.97 6.94 37.39
C ARG A 18 21.49 7.12 35.95
N VAL A 19 21.83 8.34 35.56
CA VAL A 19 22.41 8.66 34.24
C VAL A 19 23.81 8.04 34.11
N THR A 20 23.91 6.98 33.32
CA THR A 20 25.16 6.29 32.92
C THR A 20 25.76 6.92 31.65
N ALA A 21 27.01 6.59 31.31
CA ALA A 21 27.61 6.93 30.01
C ALA A 21 26.88 6.27 28.81
N SER A 22 26.13 5.20 29.04
CA SER A 22 25.29 4.55 28.01
C SER A 22 23.91 5.21 27.82
N SER A 23 23.49 6.09 28.74
CA SER A 23 22.18 6.74 28.74
C SER A 23 22.02 7.71 27.57
N ARG A 24 21.04 7.47 26.70
CA ARG A 24 20.80 8.26 25.47
C ARG A 24 19.34 8.67 25.35
N VAL A 25 19.11 9.85 24.78
CA VAL A 25 17.79 10.37 24.41
C VAL A 25 17.66 10.30 22.88
N ARG A 26 16.55 9.79 22.36
CA ARG A 26 16.30 9.74 20.90
C ARG A 26 16.02 11.14 20.36
N SER A 27 16.49 11.43 19.14
CA SER A 27 16.27 12.70 18.42
C SER A 27 14.82 13.19 18.41
N ARG A 28 13.84 12.27 18.33
CA ARG A 28 12.39 12.56 18.36
C ARG A 28 11.87 13.26 19.64
N HIS A 29 12.69 13.39 20.68
CA HIS A 29 12.32 14.11 21.91
C HIS A 29 12.71 15.60 21.88
N PHE A 30 13.28 16.05 20.77
CA PHE A 30 13.70 17.42 20.50
C PHE A 30 12.91 17.99 19.31
N GLU A 31 12.74 19.31 19.28
CA GLU A 31 12.02 20.02 18.22
C GLU A 31 12.76 20.00 16.88
N THR A 32 12.01 20.02 15.77
CA THR A 32 12.57 20.04 14.42
C THR A 32 13.37 21.34 14.21
N GLY A 33 14.64 21.22 13.83
CA GLY A 33 15.55 22.34 13.61
C GLY A 33 16.64 22.50 14.69
N VAL A 34 16.45 21.97 15.91
CA VAL A 34 17.47 22.08 16.98
C VAL A 34 18.61 21.06 16.87
N ILE A 35 18.50 20.11 15.94
CA ILE A 35 19.54 19.14 15.60
C ILE A 35 20.12 19.51 14.23
N PHE A 36 21.40 19.86 14.20
CA PHE A 36 22.12 20.28 12.99
C PHE A 36 23.30 19.33 12.68
N LEU A 37 23.92 19.51 11.52
CA LEU A 37 25.19 18.86 11.16
C LEU A 37 26.35 19.83 11.40
N SER A 38 27.34 19.40 12.17
CA SER A 38 28.66 20.04 12.22
C SER A 38 29.32 19.98 10.84
N SER A 39 30.24 20.92 10.56
CA SER A 39 31.18 20.84 9.43
C SER A 39 31.98 19.53 9.38
N SER A 40 32.09 18.82 10.51
CA SER A 40 32.67 17.47 10.61
C SER A 40 31.71 16.32 10.28
N GLY A 41 30.52 16.59 9.74
CA GLY A 41 29.47 15.61 9.45
C GLY A 41 28.74 15.05 10.69
N LYS A 42 29.20 15.37 11.90
CA LYS A 42 28.60 14.89 13.15
C LYS A 42 27.27 15.61 13.43
N ARG A 43 26.23 14.85 13.80
CA ARG A 43 24.95 15.42 14.26
C ARG A 43 25.13 16.02 15.67
N CYS A 44 24.81 17.30 15.82
CA CYS A 44 24.92 18.05 17.06
C CYS A 44 23.56 18.61 17.48
N LEU A 45 23.36 18.79 18.78
CA LEU A 45 22.26 19.59 19.33
C LEU A 45 22.72 21.03 19.48
N GLN A 46 21.81 21.98 19.25
CA GLN A 46 22.03 23.39 19.59
C GLN A 46 22.34 23.55 21.09
N PRO A 47 23.19 24.53 21.47
CA PRO A 47 23.55 24.77 22.86
C PRO A 47 22.33 25.12 23.71
N LYS A 48 22.35 24.69 24.98
CA LYS A 48 21.27 24.91 25.98
C LYS A 48 19.89 24.29 25.65
N VAL A 49 19.76 23.50 24.58
CA VAL A 49 18.48 22.85 24.24
C VAL A 49 18.19 21.63 25.14
N VAL A 50 16.92 21.45 25.49
CA VAL A 50 16.40 20.42 26.42
C VAL A 50 15.32 19.61 25.71
N PRO A 51 15.24 18.27 25.90
CA PRO A 51 14.16 17.49 25.30
C PRO A 51 12.81 17.88 25.91
N SER A 52 11.85 18.20 25.04
CA SER A 52 10.49 18.66 25.36
C SER A 52 9.42 17.65 24.95
N LEU A 53 9.64 16.92 23.85
CA LEU A 53 8.62 16.12 23.17
C LEU A 53 8.50 14.72 23.80
N PHE A 54 7.69 14.62 24.84
CA PHE A 54 7.40 13.39 25.58
C PHE A 54 5.90 13.21 25.81
N HIS A 55 5.43 11.97 25.87
CA HIS A 55 4.01 11.62 25.99
C HIS A 55 3.30 12.19 27.23
N TRP A 56 4.08 12.56 28.27
CA TRP A 56 3.60 13.21 29.51
C TRP A 56 3.54 14.75 29.46
N ASN A 57 3.83 15.34 28.30
CA ASN A 57 3.62 16.75 27.97
C ASN A 57 2.60 16.85 26.80
N ASP A 58 1.64 15.92 26.76
CA ASP A 58 0.60 15.76 25.74
C ASP A 58 1.10 15.64 24.28
N TYR A 59 2.40 15.43 24.09
CA TYR A 59 3.01 15.17 22.80
C TYR A 59 2.63 13.77 22.30
N THR A 60 1.50 13.72 21.59
CA THR A 60 1.26 12.70 20.60
C THR A 60 2.27 12.89 19.45
N LYS A 61 2.83 11.79 18.95
CA LYS A 61 3.43 11.84 17.62
C LYS A 61 2.26 11.99 16.65
N LYS A 62 2.38 12.85 15.64
CA LYS A 62 1.62 12.65 14.40
C LYS A 62 1.87 11.19 13.99
N SER A 63 0.82 10.40 13.86
CA SER A 63 0.97 9.11 13.18
C SER A 63 1.51 9.43 11.79
N GLU A 64 2.56 8.71 11.39
CA GLU A 64 2.76 8.49 9.97
C GLU A 64 1.44 7.91 9.46
N GLY A 65 0.82 8.57 8.46
CA GLY A 65 -0.51 8.19 8.00
C GLY A 65 -0.54 6.71 7.59
N PRO A 66 -1.72 6.04 7.62
CA PRO A 66 -1.82 4.62 7.30
C PRO A 66 -1.02 4.35 6.03
N GLY A 67 -0.08 3.41 6.14
CA GLY A 67 0.97 3.20 5.15
C GLY A 67 0.39 3.03 3.76
N VAL A 68 1.20 3.19 2.72
CA VAL A 68 0.74 3.11 1.31
C VAL A 68 -0.10 1.83 1.06
N TRP A 69 0.23 0.74 1.77
CA TRP A 69 -0.41 -0.58 1.82
C TRP A 69 -1.59 -0.73 2.79
N GLU A 70 -1.71 0.11 3.83
CA GLU A 70 -2.82 0.11 4.80
C GLU A 70 -3.99 1.01 4.38
N ARG A 71 -3.81 1.79 3.30
CA ARG A 71 -4.91 2.55 2.69
C ARG A 71 -5.99 1.56 2.23
N ARG A 72 -7.13 1.58 2.91
CA ARG A 72 -8.33 0.84 2.50
C ARG A 72 -8.69 1.17 1.04
N PRO A 73 -9.31 0.22 0.30
CA PRO A 73 -9.90 0.55 -1.00
C PRO A 73 -10.84 1.76 -0.84
N ARG A 74 -10.81 2.65 -1.83
CA ARG A 74 -11.72 3.80 -1.90
C ARG A 74 -13.16 3.27 -1.89
N SER A 75 -14.07 3.95 -1.19
CA SER A 75 -15.49 3.59 -1.23
C SER A 75 -15.95 3.59 -2.69
N VAL A 76 -16.52 2.47 -3.12
CA VAL A 76 -17.34 2.45 -4.34
C VAL A 76 -18.66 3.07 -3.91
N ASP A 77 -18.87 4.33 -4.28
CA ASP A 77 -20.14 5.00 -4.02
C ASP A 77 -21.19 4.33 -4.91
N THR A 78 -21.96 3.41 -4.31
CA THR A 78 -22.95 2.60 -5.02
C THR A 78 -24.13 3.47 -5.41
N VAL A 79 -24.05 4.05 -6.62
CA VAL A 79 -25.20 4.62 -7.33
C VAL A 79 -26.08 3.47 -7.81
N ALA A 80 -26.73 2.80 -6.87
CA ALA A 80 -27.80 1.87 -7.12
C ALA A 80 -29.05 2.69 -7.43
N MET A 81 -29.28 2.97 -8.73
CA MET A 81 -30.57 3.47 -9.19
C MET A 81 -31.64 2.41 -8.91
N ALA A 82 -32.81 2.85 -8.47
CA ALA A 82 -33.89 1.97 -8.04
C ALA A 82 -34.65 1.36 -9.24
N THR A 83 -35.04 0.09 -9.07
CA THR A 83 -36.26 -0.48 -9.66
C THR A 83 -36.93 -1.36 -8.60
N GLU A 84 -38.17 -1.01 -8.26
CA GLU A 84 -39.18 -1.88 -7.61
C GLU A 84 -39.65 -2.94 -8.65
N ASP A 85 -40.35 -4.03 -8.35
CA ASP A 85 -40.97 -4.64 -7.14
C ASP A 85 -40.62 -6.17 -7.09
N ASP A 86 -41.21 -7.13 -6.33
CA ASP A 86 -42.29 -7.22 -5.32
C ASP A 86 -41.99 -8.40 -4.33
N ASN A 87 -42.96 -8.81 -3.51
CA ASN A 87 -42.99 -9.93 -2.56
C ASN A 87 -43.05 -11.33 -3.26
N THR A 88 -42.72 -12.47 -2.64
CA THR A 88 -43.53 -13.15 -1.59
C THR A 88 -42.83 -14.43 -1.06
N GLU A 89 -42.96 -14.69 0.26
CA GLU A 89 -43.01 -16.00 0.99
C GLU A 89 -42.37 -17.26 0.33
N ASP A 90 -41.27 -17.84 0.83
CA ASP A 90 -41.03 -18.59 2.09
C ASP A 90 -41.71 -19.99 2.19
N GLY A 91 -40.95 -20.96 2.71
CA GLY A 91 -41.42 -22.23 3.31
C GLY A 91 -42.12 -23.30 2.45
N ASN A 92 -41.37 -24.32 1.98
CA ASN A 92 -41.70 -25.72 2.33
C ASN A 92 -40.50 -26.69 2.15
N THR A 93 -40.50 -27.80 2.89
CA THR A 93 -39.49 -28.89 2.82
C THR A 93 -40.16 -30.27 2.60
N ASP A 94 -39.32 -31.30 2.41
CA ASP A 94 -39.62 -32.75 2.55
C ASP A 94 -40.44 -33.41 1.41
N ILE A 95 -39.83 -34.28 0.55
CA ILE A 95 -39.59 -35.75 0.68
C ILE A 95 -40.83 -36.59 0.26
N PRO A 96 -40.74 -37.81 -0.36
CA PRO A 96 -39.62 -38.77 -0.53
C PRO A 96 -39.16 -38.94 -2.02
N ILE A 97 -38.06 -39.62 -2.43
CA ILE A 97 -37.40 -40.91 -2.11
C ILE A 97 -38.05 -42.17 -2.75
N ALA A 98 -37.28 -42.79 -3.66
CA ALA A 98 -37.40 -44.13 -4.28
C ALA A 98 -38.67 -44.45 -5.14
N GLY A 99 -38.57 -45.18 -6.27
CA GLY A 99 -37.39 -45.69 -6.98
C GLY A 99 -37.73 -46.84 -7.97
N ASN A 100 -36.68 -47.52 -8.45
CA ASN A 100 -36.67 -48.84 -9.14
C ASN A 100 -36.95 -48.92 -10.67
N ALA A 101 -36.07 -49.68 -11.36
CA ALA A 101 -36.22 -50.35 -12.67
C ALA A 101 -36.44 -49.50 -13.97
N GLU A 102 -35.98 -49.88 -15.17
CA GLU A 102 -35.04 -50.94 -15.64
C GLU A 102 -34.59 -50.67 -17.10
N SER A 103 -33.53 -51.37 -17.56
CA SER A 103 -33.13 -51.61 -18.96
C SER A 103 -32.48 -50.48 -19.83
N ASP A 104 -31.22 -50.74 -20.21
CA ASP A 104 -30.57 -50.38 -21.49
C ASP A 104 -31.30 -51.05 -22.71
N PRO A 105 -31.05 -50.72 -24.00
CA PRO A 105 -29.82 -50.11 -24.55
C PRO A 105 -29.94 -49.08 -25.70
N ALA A 106 -28.81 -48.40 -25.94
CA ALA A 106 -28.25 -47.98 -27.25
C ALA A 106 -29.10 -47.19 -28.27
N SER A 107 -28.72 -45.93 -28.49
CA SER A 107 -28.18 -45.43 -29.78
C SER A 107 -27.64 -44.00 -29.65
N ILE A 108 -26.48 -43.71 -30.26
CA ILE A 108 -25.98 -42.34 -30.46
C ILE A 108 -25.84 -42.09 -31.96
N PRO A 109 -26.77 -41.34 -32.58
CA PRO A 109 -26.54 -40.70 -33.88
C PRO A 109 -25.78 -39.39 -33.67
N MET A 110 -24.71 -39.19 -34.43
CA MET A 110 -24.30 -37.85 -34.86
C MET A 110 -25.36 -37.36 -35.88
N THR A 111 -25.59 -36.07 -36.13
CA THR A 111 -24.67 -34.94 -36.35
C THR A 111 -25.42 -33.61 -36.13
N GLU A 112 -24.71 -32.48 -36.07
CA GLU A 112 -24.87 -31.38 -37.04
C GLU A 112 -23.83 -30.28 -36.83
N ASP A 113 -23.62 -29.44 -37.86
CA ASP A 113 -22.48 -28.54 -37.95
C ASP A 113 -22.48 -27.42 -36.90
N HIS A 114 -21.29 -27.13 -36.39
CA HIS A 114 -21.03 -25.84 -35.74
C HIS A 114 -20.66 -24.83 -36.82
N ASP A 115 -21.68 -24.22 -37.43
CA ASP A 115 -21.54 -22.98 -38.19
C ASP A 115 -20.86 -21.93 -37.30
N TYR A 116 -19.55 -21.77 -37.46
CA TYR A 116 -18.79 -20.63 -36.94
C TYR A 116 -19.12 -19.38 -37.76
N ALA A 117 -20.42 -19.03 -37.79
CA ALA A 117 -20.88 -17.70 -38.13
C ALA A 117 -20.21 -16.73 -37.15
N ALA A 118 -19.11 -16.11 -37.58
CA ALA A 118 -18.33 -15.19 -36.79
C ALA A 118 -19.25 -14.05 -36.33
N SER A 119 -19.68 -14.13 -35.06
CA SER A 119 -20.82 -13.35 -34.60
C SER A 119 -20.51 -11.87 -34.78
N SER A 120 -21.40 -11.15 -35.48
CA SER A 120 -21.24 -9.72 -35.78
C SER A 120 -21.16 -8.86 -34.50
N LEU A 121 -21.42 -9.46 -33.33
CA LEU A 121 -21.09 -8.92 -32.02
C LEU A 121 -19.59 -8.59 -31.83
N ILE A 122 -18.67 -9.19 -32.59
CA ILE A 122 -17.24 -8.84 -32.57
C ILE A 122 -16.99 -7.49 -33.29
N ALA A 123 -17.92 -7.00 -34.10
CA ALA A 123 -17.95 -5.62 -34.57
C ALA A 123 -18.47 -4.62 -33.51
N ALA A 124 -18.35 -4.96 -32.21
CA ALA A 124 -18.64 -4.08 -31.07
C ALA A 124 -17.63 -2.92 -30.94
N ASP A 125 -17.71 -2.03 -31.93
CA ASP A 125 -17.14 -0.69 -31.94
C ASP A 125 -15.61 -0.60 -32.01
N HIS A 126 -15.10 -0.77 -33.23
CA HIS A 126 -13.70 -0.48 -33.61
C HIS A 126 -13.23 0.91 -33.14
N ILE A 127 -14.12 1.91 -33.05
CA ILE A 127 -13.76 3.26 -32.58
C ILE A 127 -13.44 3.25 -31.08
N LYS A 128 -14.18 2.46 -30.28
CA LYS A 128 -13.83 2.24 -28.86
C LYS A 128 -12.50 1.51 -28.72
N TYR A 129 -12.23 0.49 -29.54
CA TYR A 129 -10.96 -0.23 -29.51
C TYR A 129 -9.77 0.69 -29.82
N GLU A 130 -9.87 1.54 -30.85
CA GLU A 130 -8.81 2.50 -31.18
C GLU A 130 -8.68 3.67 -30.19
N SER A 131 -9.76 4.03 -29.49
CA SER A 131 -9.68 4.96 -28.38
C SER A 131 -8.91 4.37 -27.20
N LEU A 132 -9.18 3.10 -26.87
CA LEU A 132 -8.53 2.37 -25.78
C LEU A 132 -7.07 2.03 -26.10
N SER A 133 -6.75 1.66 -27.35
CA SER A 133 -5.38 1.38 -27.79
C SER A 133 -4.49 2.63 -27.63
N ARG A 134 -4.99 3.79 -28.05
CA ARG A 134 -4.34 5.10 -27.89
C ARG A 134 -4.15 5.50 -26.43
N GLU A 135 -5.18 5.32 -25.59
CA GLU A 135 -5.08 5.64 -24.16
C GLU A 135 -4.02 4.76 -23.47
N ILE A 136 -3.96 3.47 -23.81
CA ILE A 136 -2.92 2.54 -23.32
C ILE A 136 -1.52 2.96 -23.78
N GLU A 137 -1.36 3.46 -25.01
CA GLU A 137 -0.08 3.97 -25.52
C GLU A 137 0.35 5.26 -24.82
N GLU A 138 -0.56 6.23 -24.62
CA GLU A 138 -0.27 7.46 -23.90
C GLU A 138 0.11 7.18 -22.43
N LEU A 139 -0.65 6.33 -21.73
CA LEU A 139 -0.34 5.96 -20.34
C LEU A 139 1.01 5.24 -20.21
N ARG A 140 1.43 4.45 -21.22
CA ARG A 140 2.77 3.85 -21.26
C ARG A 140 3.86 4.91 -21.44
N GLN A 141 3.67 5.88 -22.33
CA GLN A 141 4.62 6.98 -22.54
C GLN A 141 4.70 7.89 -21.30
N GLN A 142 3.58 8.16 -20.62
CA GLN A 142 3.55 8.87 -19.35
C GLN A 142 4.34 8.11 -18.27
N LEU A 143 4.13 6.80 -18.12
CA LEU A 143 4.90 5.95 -17.19
C LEU A 143 6.39 5.92 -17.52
N GLU A 144 6.78 5.82 -18.79
CA GLU A 144 8.19 5.86 -19.21
C GLU A 144 8.82 7.22 -18.84
N SER A 145 8.17 8.33 -19.17
CA SER A 145 8.65 9.68 -18.81
C SER A 145 8.72 9.88 -17.29
N TYR A 146 7.82 9.27 -16.53
CA TYR A 146 7.86 9.26 -15.07
C TYR A 146 9.02 8.42 -14.55
N HIS A 147 9.31 7.26 -15.14
CA HIS A 147 10.48 6.46 -14.74
C HIS A 147 11.81 7.15 -15.08
N LEU A 148 11.90 7.87 -16.21
CA LEU A 148 13.07 8.69 -16.55
C LEU A 148 13.25 9.86 -15.55
N THR A 149 12.18 10.55 -15.16
CA THR A 149 12.23 11.69 -14.24
C THR A 149 12.32 11.29 -12.76
N GLN A 150 11.82 10.10 -12.39
CA GLN A 150 11.97 9.47 -11.08
C GLN A 150 13.25 8.63 -10.98
N GLY A 151 14.20 8.79 -11.92
CA GLY A 151 15.57 8.26 -11.87
C GLY A 151 16.40 8.87 -10.73
N PHE A 152 16.02 8.61 -9.48
CA PHE A 152 16.79 9.02 -8.30
C PHE A 152 18.19 8.38 -8.38
N GLY A 153 19.25 9.17 -8.14
CA GLY A 153 20.61 8.92 -8.63
C GLY A 153 21.41 7.73 -8.07
N LEU A 154 20.76 6.63 -7.70
CA LEU A 154 21.40 5.37 -7.30
C LEU A 154 21.92 4.55 -8.50
N GLN A 155 21.49 4.82 -9.74
CA GLN A 155 21.97 4.16 -10.98
C GLN A 155 23.41 4.56 -11.37
N ARG A 156 24.27 4.78 -10.37
CA ARG A 156 25.70 5.08 -10.48
C ARG A 156 26.56 4.12 -9.64
N PHE A 157 25.97 3.06 -9.09
CA PHE A 157 26.64 2.07 -8.25
C PHE A 157 26.29 0.66 -8.72
N ALA A 158 27.26 -0.01 -9.35
CA ALA A 158 27.20 -1.39 -9.87
C ALA A 158 26.01 -1.73 -10.79
N THR A 159 26.19 -1.56 -12.11
CA THR A 159 25.26 -2.09 -13.13
C THR A 159 25.53 -3.54 -13.52
N SER A 160 26.67 -4.12 -13.11
CA SER A 160 26.94 -5.57 -13.17
C SER A 160 27.36 -6.10 -11.79
N PRO A 161 26.99 -7.34 -11.40
CA PRO A 161 27.58 -8.02 -10.25
C PRO A 161 29.11 -8.07 -10.27
N ASP A 162 29.74 -8.09 -11.45
CA ASP A 162 31.20 -8.16 -11.62
C ASP A 162 31.95 -6.89 -11.17
N ASP A 163 31.23 -5.76 -11.07
CA ASP A 163 31.80 -4.46 -10.66
C ASP A 163 32.05 -4.40 -9.14
N ILE A 164 31.56 -5.40 -8.39
CA ILE A 164 31.75 -5.57 -6.94
C ILE A 164 33.14 -6.16 -6.67
N ARG A 165 34.17 -5.31 -6.69
CA ARG A 165 35.55 -5.69 -6.36
C ARG A 165 35.75 -5.90 -4.86
N TYR A 166 35.89 -7.16 -4.45
CA TYR A 166 36.36 -7.55 -3.13
C TYR A 166 37.88 -7.33 -3.04
N TYR A 167 38.31 -6.42 -2.16
CA TYR A 167 39.71 -6.27 -1.77
C TYR A 167 39.95 -7.10 -0.50
N THR A 168 40.89 -8.04 -0.59
CA THR A 168 41.37 -8.90 0.51
C THR A 168 42.79 -8.50 0.90
#